data_AF-M7B668-F1
#
_entry.id   AF-M7B668-F1
#
_cell.length_a   1.000
_cell.length_b   1.000
_cell.length_c   1.000
_cell.angle_alpha   90.00
_cell.angle_beta   90.00
_cell.angle_gamma   90.00
#
_symmetry.space_group_name_H-M   'P 1'
#
loop_
_entity.id
_entity.type
_entity.pdbx_description
1 polymer ?
#
loop_
_entity_poly.entity_id
_entity_poly.type
_entity_poly.pdbx_seq_one_letter_code
_entity_poly.pdbx_strand_id
1 'polypeptide(L)'
;MLFTEHFCKDQVPSVCLCISSYLCSKKKKENGYEQVDQERYMNLVRSVTSSKASPQTPETLFEEDNLIYGPVSKFKPPVKDVEAKIPKNWVPLINSNKRALPSNSDGKHLLKISLQRHKMPSVTSVLQQTMPLDQAFYLKRWKQRMILELGKDGFAEYTKNIFFQGKLFHAALESVFLSEEVPSKEQEKDTTVSGYLASVQHVLRDISGVKALESAVHHEILHYSGLVDCVAEYRGQLCVIDWKTSEKSKPYLRNTFDNPLQVAAYTGAINHDANYDFQVNCGLIVVSYKDGSPAHPHFMDSDLCSQYWNKWLLRLEEYTEKEKNNNSIETS
;
A
#
# COMPACT_ATOMS: atom_id res chain seq x y z
N MET A 1 -58.75 10.70 -48.22
CA MET A 1 -59.45 11.98 -48.49
C MET A 1 -58.83 13.04 -47.58
N LEU A 2 -57.96 13.89 -48.13
CA LEU A 2 -58.14 15.36 -48.29
C LEU A 2 -57.88 16.13 -46.97
N PHE A 3 -57.10 17.21 -46.81
CA PHE A 3 -56.30 18.10 -47.69
C PHE A 3 -55.43 19.04 -46.78
N THR A 4 -54.24 19.45 -47.27
CA THR A 4 -53.48 20.76 -47.12
C THR A 4 -53.20 21.40 -45.74
N GLU A 5 -51.95 21.64 -45.33
CA GLU A 5 -50.93 22.68 -45.70
C GLU A 5 -51.19 24.12 -45.21
N HIS A 6 -50.27 24.67 -44.40
CA HIS A 6 -49.61 25.96 -44.68
C HIS A 6 -48.35 26.23 -43.80
N PHE A 7 -47.35 26.80 -44.46
CA PHE A 7 -46.01 27.29 -44.07
C PHE A 7 -46.01 28.50 -43.11
N CYS A 8 -44.96 28.66 -42.27
CA CYS A 8 -44.09 29.88 -42.25
C CYS A 8 -42.84 29.72 -41.35
N LYS A 9 -41.71 30.29 -41.80
CA LYS A 9 -40.39 30.43 -41.13
C LYS A 9 -40.39 31.61 -40.14
N ASP A 10 -39.49 31.60 -39.14
CA ASP A 10 -38.46 32.65 -38.99
C ASP A 10 -37.47 32.43 -37.82
N GLN A 11 -36.30 33.06 -38.00
CA GLN A 11 -35.04 32.93 -37.27
C GLN A 11 -34.91 33.81 -36.01
N VAL A 12 -34.02 33.35 -35.13
CA VAL A 12 -33.17 33.98 -34.08
C VAL A 12 -33.14 35.53 -33.99
N PRO A 13 -32.93 36.06 -32.77
CA PRO A 13 -31.98 37.15 -32.60
C PRO A 13 -30.90 36.88 -31.53
N SER A 14 -29.67 37.24 -31.92
CA SER A 14 -28.47 37.39 -31.09
C SER A 14 -28.51 38.76 -30.40
N VAL A 15 -28.15 38.84 -29.12
CA VAL A 15 -27.78 40.11 -28.46
C VAL A 15 -26.50 39.91 -27.66
N CYS A 16 -25.48 40.67 -28.05
CA CYS A 16 -24.22 40.88 -27.38
C CYS A 16 -24.34 42.14 -26.49
N LEU A 17 -23.86 42.10 -25.24
CA LEU A 17 -23.60 43.30 -24.45
C LEU A 17 -22.25 43.16 -23.73
N CYS A 18 -21.43 44.20 -23.89
CA CYS A 18 -20.05 44.32 -23.46
C CYS A 18 -19.92 45.12 -22.14
N ILE A 19 -18.86 44.75 -21.39
CA ILE A 19 -17.98 45.52 -20.47
C ILE A 19 -18.56 46.07 -19.16
N SER A 20 -17.99 45.57 -18.04
CA SER A 20 -17.58 46.40 -16.91
C SER A 20 -16.40 45.75 -16.17
N SER A 21 -15.26 46.43 -16.22
CA SER A 21 -14.03 46.11 -15.53
C SER A 21 -14.09 46.56 -14.07
N TYR A 22 -14.02 45.62 -13.14
CA TYR A 22 -13.56 45.91 -11.77
C TYR A 22 -12.24 45.20 -11.53
N LEU A 23 -11.17 46.01 -11.51
CA LEU A 23 -9.89 45.66 -10.93
C LEU A 23 -10.11 45.27 -9.46
N CYS A 24 -9.91 43.99 -9.16
CA CYS A 24 -9.60 43.55 -7.81
C CYS A 24 -8.29 42.76 -7.88
N SER A 25 -7.20 43.46 -7.57
CA SER A 25 -5.85 42.92 -7.45
C SER A 25 -5.80 41.81 -6.41
N LYS A 26 -5.97 40.56 -6.84
CA LYS A 26 -5.50 39.39 -6.10
C LYS A 26 -4.32 38.82 -6.87
N LYS A 27 -3.13 38.94 -6.30
CA LYS A 27 -1.92 38.26 -6.78
C LYS A 27 -2.23 36.77 -6.93
N LYS A 28 -2.44 36.33 -8.17
CA LYS A 28 -2.44 34.91 -8.55
C LYS A 28 -1.02 34.42 -8.23
N LYS A 29 -0.87 33.55 -7.23
CA LYS A 29 0.32 32.69 -7.18
C LYS A 29 0.24 31.83 -8.44
N GLU A 30 1.14 32.05 -9.39
CA GLU A 30 1.38 31.12 -10.48
C GLU A 30 1.55 29.73 -9.87
N ASN A 31 0.56 28.89 -10.12
CA ASN A 31 0.63 27.48 -9.79
C ASN A 31 1.45 26.88 -10.93
N GLY A 32 2.62 26.30 -10.65
CA GLY A 32 3.51 25.70 -11.66
C GLY A 32 2.90 24.54 -12.47
N TYR A 33 1.61 24.27 -12.28
CA TYR A 33 0.78 23.31 -13.00
C TYR A 33 0.44 23.71 -14.44
N GLU A 34 0.58 24.98 -14.84
CA GLU A 34 0.31 25.42 -16.22
C GLU A 34 1.53 25.27 -17.16
N GLN A 35 2.72 25.01 -16.64
CA GLN A 35 3.96 24.92 -17.45
C GLN A 35 4.36 23.49 -17.82
N VAL A 36 3.75 22.47 -17.21
CA VAL A 36 4.01 21.08 -17.57
C VAL A 36 2.92 20.63 -18.53
N ASP A 37 3.32 20.29 -19.75
CA ASP A 37 2.46 19.66 -20.75
C ASP A 37 1.90 18.34 -20.17
N GLN A 38 0.68 18.42 -19.66
CA GLN A 38 0.00 17.33 -18.95
C GLN A 38 -0.21 16.13 -19.87
N GLU A 39 -0.39 16.36 -21.17
CA GLU A 39 -0.55 15.32 -22.15
C GLU A 39 0.78 14.61 -22.40
N ARG A 40 1.89 15.34 -22.48
CA ARG A 40 3.24 14.77 -22.57
C ARG A 40 3.64 14.02 -21.31
N TYR A 41 3.29 14.51 -20.12
CA TYR A 41 3.50 13.81 -18.85
C TYR A 41 2.69 12.51 -18.79
N MET A 42 1.41 12.55 -19.15
CA MET A 42 0.54 11.36 -19.18
C MET A 42 0.98 10.34 -20.22
N ASN A 43 1.41 10.78 -21.41
CA ASN A 43 1.93 9.91 -22.45
C ASN A 43 3.30 9.32 -22.07
N LEU A 44 4.14 10.07 -21.35
CA LEU A 44 5.42 9.57 -20.84
C LEU A 44 5.22 8.52 -19.75
N VAL A 45 4.35 8.79 -18.76
CA VAL A 45 3.98 7.81 -17.72
C VAL A 45 3.38 6.55 -18.34
N ARG A 46 2.52 6.69 -19.35
CA ARG A 46 1.96 5.56 -20.12
C ARG A 46 3.04 4.79 -20.89
N SER A 47 4.00 5.48 -21.53
CA SER A 47 5.10 4.85 -22.25
C SER A 47 5.98 4.01 -21.34
N VAL A 48 6.35 4.53 -20.16
CA VAL A 48 7.19 3.83 -19.18
C VAL A 48 6.46 2.62 -18.57
N THR A 49 5.14 2.70 -18.38
CA THR A 49 4.31 1.63 -17.80
C THR A 49 3.80 0.61 -18.82
N SER A 50 3.76 0.95 -20.11
CA SER A 50 3.24 0.10 -21.20
C SER A 50 4.21 -0.96 -21.73
N SER A 51 5.46 -0.97 -21.26
CA SER A 51 6.38 -2.07 -21.57
C SER A 51 5.82 -3.35 -20.97
N LYS A 52 5.20 -4.18 -21.81
CA LYS A 52 4.78 -5.56 -21.52
C LYS A 52 6.04 -6.38 -21.19
N ALA A 53 6.61 -6.15 -20.03
CA ALA A 53 7.74 -6.87 -19.50
C ALA A 53 7.23 -7.85 -18.44
N SER A 54 7.78 -9.06 -18.49
CA SER A 54 7.63 -10.11 -17.49
C SER A 54 7.58 -9.56 -16.05
N PRO A 55 6.80 -10.16 -15.13
CA PRO A 55 6.77 -9.78 -13.70
C PRO A 55 8.10 -9.99 -12.95
N GLN A 56 9.16 -10.38 -13.65
CA GLN A 56 10.54 -10.40 -13.19
C GLN A 56 11.25 -9.12 -13.62
N THR A 57 12.25 -8.68 -12.86
CA THR A 57 13.27 -7.79 -13.41
C THR A 57 13.81 -8.46 -14.68
N PRO A 58 13.62 -7.89 -15.88
CA PRO A 58 14.04 -8.55 -17.12
C PRO A 58 15.53 -8.88 -17.06
N GLU A 59 15.95 -10.04 -17.55
CA GLU A 59 17.39 -10.34 -17.74
C GLU A 59 18.05 -9.27 -18.63
N THR A 60 17.29 -8.72 -19.59
CA THR A 60 17.69 -7.56 -20.39
C THR A 60 17.94 -6.29 -19.57
N LEU A 61 17.29 -6.13 -18.40
CA LEU A 61 17.51 -5.01 -17.49
C LEU A 61 18.86 -5.16 -16.77
N PHE A 62 19.32 -6.40 -16.53
CA PHE A 62 20.69 -6.66 -16.06
C PHE A 62 21.73 -6.49 -17.17
N GLU A 63 21.40 -6.81 -18.42
CA GLU A 63 22.28 -6.62 -19.58
C GLU A 63 22.46 -5.14 -19.94
N GLU A 64 21.37 -4.36 -19.99
CA GLU A 64 21.41 -2.91 -20.16
C GLU A 64 22.14 -2.23 -18.97
N ASP A 65 21.92 -2.72 -17.75
CA ASP A 65 22.60 -2.22 -16.56
C ASP A 65 24.11 -2.53 -16.56
N ASN A 66 24.54 -3.67 -17.10
CA ASN A 66 25.96 -4.01 -17.31
C ASN A 66 26.60 -3.10 -18.36
N LEU A 67 25.85 -2.69 -19.38
CA LEU A 67 26.30 -1.78 -20.44
C LEU A 67 26.48 -0.34 -19.93
N ILE A 68 25.58 0.15 -19.07
CA ILE A 68 25.61 1.54 -18.59
C ILE A 68 26.53 1.72 -17.37
N TYR A 69 26.59 0.73 -16.47
CA TYR A 69 27.29 0.87 -15.19
C TYR A 69 28.43 -0.15 -14.96
N GLY A 70 28.69 -1.02 -15.93
CA GLY A 70 29.70 -2.08 -15.84
C GLY A 70 29.23 -3.31 -15.05
N PRO A 71 29.91 -4.45 -15.20
CA PRO A 71 29.58 -5.68 -14.49
C PRO A 71 29.73 -5.48 -12.98
N VAL A 72 28.69 -5.84 -12.22
CA VAL A 72 28.75 -5.88 -10.76
C VAL A 72 29.83 -6.89 -10.37
N SER A 73 30.87 -6.44 -9.66
CA SER A 73 31.81 -7.35 -9.01
C SER A 73 30.98 -8.22 -8.06
N LYS A 74 30.83 -9.50 -8.39
CA LYS A 74 30.19 -10.48 -7.53
C LYS A 74 31.02 -10.53 -6.24
N PHE A 75 30.66 -9.73 -5.25
CA PHE A 75 30.99 -10.05 -3.87
C PHE A 75 30.30 -11.39 -3.64
N LYS A 76 31.08 -12.48 -3.74
CA LYS A 76 30.70 -13.75 -3.12
C LYS A 76 30.37 -13.38 -1.67
N PRO A 77 29.14 -13.57 -1.20
CA PRO A 77 28.93 -13.58 0.23
C PRO A 77 29.90 -14.63 0.76
N PRO A 78 30.63 -14.38 1.87
CA PRO A 78 31.32 -15.48 2.52
C PRO A 78 30.25 -16.54 2.75
N VAL A 79 30.48 -17.74 2.20
CA VAL A 79 29.72 -18.95 2.52
C VAL A 79 30.04 -19.24 3.99
N LYS A 80 29.46 -18.46 4.88
CA LYS A 80 29.17 -18.92 6.22
C LYS A 80 27.94 -19.78 6.02
N ASP A 81 28.04 -21.04 6.39
CA ASP A 81 26.88 -21.90 6.61
C ASP A 81 25.78 -21.04 7.22
N VAL A 82 24.63 -20.94 6.55
CA VAL A 82 23.47 -20.27 7.10
C VAL A 82 22.98 -21.19 8.22
N GLU A 83 23.66 -21.16 9.36
CA GLU A 83 23.05 -21.54 10.63
C GLU A 83 21.71 -20.80 10.64
N ALA A 84 20.63 -21.57 10.65
CA ALA A 84 19.29 -21.03 10.76
C ALA A 84 19.26 -20.23 12.07
N LYS A 85 19.48 -18.91 11.97
CA LYS A 85 19.46 -18.04 13.13
C LYS A 85 18.08 -18.16 13.75
N ILE A 86 18.04 -18.71 14.96
CA ILE A 86 16.82 -18.80 15.76
C ILE A 86 16.70 -17.48 16.53
N PRO A 87 15.50 -16.85 16.56
CA PRO A 87 15.29 -15.68 17.40
C PRO A 87 15.65 -15.96 18.86
N LYS A 88 16.45 -15.08 19.47
CA LYS A 88 16.80 -15.13 20.90
C LYS A 88 15.57 -14.85 21.78
N ASN A 89 14.75 -13.87 21.39
CA ASN A 89 13.53 -13.46 22.08
C ASN A 89 12.31 -14.05 21.39
N TRP A 90 12.16 -15.37 21.49
CA TRP A 90 11.07 -16.07 20.83
C TRP A 90 9.76 -15.94 21.61
N VAL A 91 8.73 -15.43 20.94
CA VAL A 91 7.33 -15.40 21.40
C VAL A 91 6.49 -16.09 20.33
N PRO A 92 5.55 -16.99 20.67
CA PRO A 92 4.72 -17.66 19.68
C PRO A 92 3.83 -16.66 18.92
N LEU A 93 3.51 -16.96 17.66
CA LEU A 93 2.56 -16.14 16.89
C LEU A 93 1.14 -16.23 17.48
N ILE A 94 0.75 -17.44 17.90
CA ILE A 94 -0.56 -17.74 18.48
C ILE A 94 -0.46 -17.67 20.00
N ASN A 95 -1.41 -16.96 20.61
CA ASN A 95 -1.54 -16.86 22.05
C ASN A 95 -2.57 -17.89 22.55
N SER A 96 -2.10 -18.97 23.18
CA SER A 96 -2.97 -20.03 23.73
C SER A 96 -3.96 -19.54 24.79
N ASN A 97 -3.68 -18.40 25.45
CA ASN A 97 -4.56 -17.81 26.44
C ASN A 97 -5.68 -16.96 25.81
N LYS A 98 -5.62 -16.72 24.49
CA LYS A 98 -6.59 -15.90 23.75
C LYS A 98 -7.57 -16.78 23.00
N ARG A 99 -8.86 -16.51 23.11
CA ARG A 99 -9.89 -17.32 22.46
C ARG A 99 -9.81 -17.18 20.94
N ALA A 100 -9.79 -18.32 20.24
CA ALA A 100 -10.17 -18.36 18.84
C ALA A 100 -11.66 -18.05 18.76
N LEU A 101 -12.03 -17.02 18.00
CA LEU A 101 -13.44 -16.68 17.84
C LEU A 101 -14.09 -17.77 16.96
N PRO A 102 -15.19 -18.41 17.38
CA PRO A 102 -15.94 -19.27 16.48
C PRO A 102 -16.56 -18.42 15.36
N SER A 103 -16.63 -18.98 14.14
CA SER A 103 -17.08 -18.31 12.91
C SER A 103 -18.51 -17.71 12.95
N ASN A 104 -19.27 -17.90 14.04
CA ASN A 104 -20.69 -17.52 14.14
C ASN A 104 -21.02 -16.56 15.31
N SER A 105 -20.09 -15.70 15.76
CA SER A 105 -20.46 -14.67 16.75
C SER A 105 -21.06 -13.44 16.04
N ASP A 106 -22.39 -13.44 15.93
CA ASP A 106 -23.26 -12.46 15.25
C ASP A 106 -23.37 -11.07 15.91
N GLY A 107 -22.30 -10.60 16.56
CA GLY A 107 -22.34 -9.27 17.16
C GLY A 107 -21.06 -8.91 17.88
N LYS A 108 -20.11 -8.32 17.17
CA LYS A 108 -19.07 -7.50 17.79
C LYS A 108 -18.83 -6.24 16.99
N HIS A 109 -18.84 -5.14 17.73
CA HIS A 109 -18.56 -3.78 17.31
C HIS A 109 -17.26 -3.74 16.50
N LEU A 110 -17.32 -3.15 15.31
CA LEU A 110 -16.13 -2.85 14.52
C LEU A 110 -15.12 -2.09 15.38
N LEU A 111 -13.88 -2.58 15.45
CA LEU A 111 -12.80 -1.94 16.19
C LEU A 111 -12.08 -0.92 15.31
N LYS A 112 -11.88 0.28 15.87
CA LYS A 112 -11.03 1.34 15.31
C LYS A 112 -10.28 2.03 16.44
N ILE A 113 -9.22 1.39 16.90
CA ILE A 113 -8.40 1.90 18.01
C ILE A 113 -7.48 3.00 17.47
N SER A 114 -7.57 4.20 18.06
CA SER A 114 -6.71 5.32 17.66
C SER A 114 -5.24 5.05 18.00
N LEU A 115 -4.34 5.37 17.06
CA LEU A 115 -2.91 5.27 17.29
C LEU A 115 -2.45 6.35 18.28
N GLN A 116 -2.02 5.90 19.47
CA GLN A 116 -1.43 6.77 20.49
C GLN A 116 0.08 6.91 20.27
N ARG A 117 0.66 8.04 20.68
CA ARG A 117 2.11 8.25 20.66
C ARG A 117 2.77 7.44 21.77
N HIS A 118 3.21 6.22 21.45
CA HIS A 118 4.05 5.40 22.32
C HIS A 118 5.53 5.54 21.95
N LYS A 119 6.42 5.23 22.89
CA LYS A 119 7.89 5.14 22.66
C LYS A 119 8.30 3.89 21.84
N MET A 120 7.34 3.12 21.34
CA MET A 120 7.58 1.85 20.65
C MET A 120 7.78 2.11 19.15
N PRO A 121 8.75 1.45 18.49
CA PRO A 121 8.92 1.56 17.05
C PRO A 121 7.72 0.98 16.31
N SER A 122 7.36 1.60 15.19
CA SER A 122 6.34 1.04 14.30
C SER A 122 6.89 -0.15 13.51
N VAL A 123 6.04 -1.10 13.12
CA VAL A 123 6.40 -2.20 12.21
C VAL A 123 7.12 -1.68 10.95
N THR A 124 6.60 -0.62 10.35
CA THR A 124 7.21 0.01 9.17
C THR A 124 8.60 0.58 9.43
N SER A 125 8.82 1.20 10.60
CA SER A 125 10.14 1.70 11.01
C SER A 125 11.14 0.57 11.19
N VAL A 126 10.75 -0.51 11.87
CA VAL A 126 11.60 -1.70 12.07
C VAL A 126 12.02 -2.28 10.73
N LEU A 127 11.07 -2.53 9.82
CA LEU A 127 11.36 -3.10 8.51
C LEU A 127 12.26 -2.19 7.68
N GLN A 128 12.00 -0.88 7.67
CA GLN A 128 12.81 0.08 6.91
C GLN A 128 14.26 0.15 7.40
N GLN A 129 14.50 0.17 8.71
CA GLN A 129 15.84 0.30 9.29
C GLN A 129 16.64 -1.02 9.29
N THR A 130 15.97 -2.14 9.06
CA THR A 130 16.58 -3.48 8.98
C THR A 130 16.51 -4.07 7.58
N MET A 131 16.29 -3.23 6.57
CA MET A 131 16.26 -3.65 5.17
C MET A 131 17.57 -4.37 4.80
N PRO A 132 17.50 -5.59 4.22
CA PRO A 132 18.68 -6.31 3.74
C PRO A 132 19.50 -5.48 2.77
N LEU A 133 20.82 -5.65 2.80
CA LEU A 133 21.76 -4.84 2.00
C LEU A 133 21.46 -4.91 0.49
N ASP A 134 21.14 -6.09 -0.03
CA ASP A 134 20.81 -6.26 -1.45
C ASP A 134 19.54 -5.48 -1.81
N GLN A 135 18.51 -5.53 -0.98
CA GLN A 135 17.27 -4.79 -1.19
C GLN A 135 17.50 -3.27 -1.11
N ALA A 136 18.29 -2.81 -0.13
CA ALA A 136 18.67 -1.41 0.01
C ALA A 136 19.48 -0.91 -1.20
N PHE A 137 20.37 -1.77 -1.74
CA PHE A 137 21.14 -1.47 -2.95
C PHE A 137 20.22 -1.28 -4.17
N TYR A 138 19.32 -2.21 -4.45
CA TYR A 138 18.38 -2.09 -5.58
C TYR A 138 17.43 -0.91 -5.42
N LEU A 139 16.96 -0.61 -4.20
CA LEU A 139 16.11 0.55 -3.93
C LEU A 139 16.87 1.86 -4.17
N LYS A 140 18.13 1.95 -3.75
CA LYS A 140 19.00 3.11 -4.00
C LYS A 140 19.25 3.31 -5.48
N ARG A 141 19.51 2.23 -6.24
CA ARG A 141 19.71 2.26 -7.69
C ARG A 141 18.44 2.74 -8.41
N TRP A 142 17.28 2.19 -8.06
CA TRP A 142 15.99 2.65 -8.60
C TRP A 142 15.74 4.13 -8.31
N LYS A 143 15.98 4.59 -7.08
CA LYS A 143 15.86 6.00 -6.69
C LYS A 143 16.77 6.90 -7.54
N GLN A 144 18.03 6.50 -7.74
CA GLN A 144 18.96 7.26 -8.59
C GLN A 144 18.47 7.35 -10.03
N ARG A 145 17.97 6.25 -10.60
CA ARG A 145 17.40 6.24 -11.95
C ARG A 145 16.20 7.20 -12.07
N MET A 146 15.28 7.16 -11.11
CA MET A 146 14.11 8.04 -11.13
C MET A 146 14.48 9.51 -10.97
N ILE A 147 15.50 9.82 -10.16
CA ILE A 147 16.00 11.21 -10.04
C ILE A 147 16.68 11.67 -11.34
N LEU A 148 17.39 10.80 -12.06
CA LEU A 148 17.97 11.12 -13.36
C LEU A 148 16.90 11.39 -14.42
N GLU A 149 15.82 10.61 -14.40
CA GLU A 149 14.73 10.69 -15.38
C GLU A 149 13.78 11.87 -15.12
N LEU A 150 13.39 12.09 -13.86
CA LEU A 150 12.38 13.08 -13.47
C LEU A 150 12.97 14.38 -12.90
N GLY A 151 14.27 14.40 -12.60
CA GLY A 151 14.87 15.42 -11.74
C GLY A 151 14.53 15.22 -10.25
N LYS A 152 15.21 15.97 -9.37
CA LYS A 152 14.99 15.88 -7.92
C LYS A 152 13.57 16.28 -7.51
N ASP A 153 13.06 17.37 -8.08
CA ASP A 153 11.72 17.89 -7.77
C ASP A 153 10.62 16.99 -8.36
N GLY A 154 10.79 16.52 -9.59
CA GLY A 154 9.87 15.56 -10.21
C GLY A 154 9.81 14.23 -9.44
N PHE A 155 10.96 13.73 -8.93
CA PHE A 155 10.96 12.55 -8.06
C PHE A 155 10.25 12.79 -6.72
N ALA A 156 10.40 13.98 -6.13
CA ALA A 156 9.71 14.34 -4.89
C ALA A 156 8.19 14.43 -5.10
N GLU A 157 7.74 15.03 -6.20
CA GLU A 157 6.33 15.08 -6.58
C GLU A 157 5.76 13.69 -6.88
N TYR A 158 6.48 12.87 -7.66
CA TYR A 158 6.12 11.48 -7.94
C TYR A 158 5.92 10.68 -6.65
N THR A 159 6.87 10.78 -5.72
CA THR A 159 6.80 10.10 -4.42
C THR A 159 5.58 10.58 -3.60
N LYS A 160 5.35 11.90 -3.55
CA LYS A 160 4.18 12.49 -2.88
C LYS A 160 2.87 11.98 -3.47
N ASN A 161 2.78 11.88 -4.80
CA ASN A 161 1.59 11.41 -5.50
C ASN A 161 1.31 9.93 -5.21
N ILE A 162 2.33 9.07 -5.16
CA ILE A 162 2.17 7.66 -4.76
C ILE A 162 1.58 7.54 -3.36
N PHE A 163 2.13 8.26 -2.38
CA PHE A 163 1.61 8.24 -1.01
C PHE A 163 0.19 8.79 -0.92
N PHE A 164 -0.11 9.85 -1.67
CA PHE A 164 -1.44 10.43 -1.70
C PHE A 164 -2.48 9.47 -2.29
N GLN A 165 -2.18 8.83 -3.42
CA GLN A 165 -3.05 7.80 -4.02
C GLN A 165 -3.27 6.61 -3.08
N GLY A 166 -2.21 6.14 -2.41
CA GLY A 166 -2.33 5.09 -1.39
C GLY A 166 -3.28 5.50 -0.27
N LYS A 167 -3.13 6.71 0.27
CA LYS A 167 -4.00 7.23 1.34
C LYS A 167 -5.47 7.32 0.89
N LEU A 168 -5.73 7.85 -0.30
CA LEU A 168 -7.09 7.93 -0.85
C LEU A 168 -7.69 6.54 -1.06
N PHE A 169 -6.89 5.58 -1.50
CA PHE A 169 -7.34 4.21 -1.72
C PHE A 169 -7.77 3.53 -0.41
N HIS A 170 -6.97 3.65 0.66
CA HIS A 170 -7.34 3.14 1.98
C HIS A 170 -8.59 3.82 2.53
N ALA A 171 -8.71 5.15 2.42
CA ALA A 171 -9.90 5.87 2.86
C ALA A 171 -11.17 5.43 2.11
N ALA A 172 -11.04 5.14 0.80
CA ALA A 172 -12.14 4.61 0.01
C ALA A 172 -12.53 3.19 0.43
N LEU A 173 -11.56 2.31 0.70
CA LEU A 173 -11.81 0.97 1.23
C LEU A 173 -12.50 1.00 2.60
N GLU A 174 -12.03 1.87 3.50
CA GLU A 174 -12.65 2.08 4.81
C GLU A 174 -14.12 2.49 4.64
N SER A 175 -14.38 3.45 3.74
CA SER A 175 -15.75 3.90 3.43
C SER A 175 -16.62 2.78 2.87
N VAL A 176 -16.06 1.88 2.04
CA VAL A 176 -16.79 0.73 1.49
C VAL A 176 -17.20 -0.25 2.60
N PHE A 177 -16.34 -0.51 3.58
CA PHE A 177 -16.66 -1.43 4.69
C PHE A 177 -17.55 -0.82 5.77
N LEU A 178 -17.58 0.51 5.90
CA LEU A 178 -18.47 1.22 6.82
C LEU A 178 -19.87 1.48 6.25
N SER A 179 -20.00 1.50 4.92
CA SER A 179 -21.27 1.77 4.26
C SER A 179 -22.15 0.52 4.28
N GLU A 180 -23.27 0.56 5.00
CA GLU A 180 -24.28 -0.52 5.00
C GLU A 180 -25.09 -0.58 3.69
N GLU A 181 -24.94 0.41 2.80
CA GLU A 181 -25.69 0.53 1.55
C GLU A 181 -24.82 0.36 0.29
N VAL A 182 -25.38 -0.34 -0.70
CA VAL A 182 -24.82 -0.45 -2.05
C VAL A 182 -24.66 0.96 -2.64
N PRO A 183 -23.50 1.35 -3.19
CA PRO A 183 -23.30 2.69 -3.71
C PRO A 183 -24.35 2.99 -4.79
N SER A 184 -25.25 3.93 -4.50
CA SER A 184 -26.08 4.56 -5.53
C SER A 184 -25.16 5.25 -6.54
N LYS A 185 -25.53 5.19 -7.82
CA LYS A 185 -24.68 5.54 -8.98
C LYS A 185 -24.22 7.02 -9.05
N GLU A 186 -24.44 7.82 -8.01
CA GLU A 186 -24.30 9.29 -8.04
C GLU A 186 -23.29 9.86 -7.05
N GLN A 187 -22.56 9.02 -6.31
CA GLN A 187 -21.40 9.53 -5.57
C GLN A 187 -20.30 9.84 -6.59
N GLU A 188 -19.94 11.11 -6.74
CA GLU A 188 -18.81 11.55 -7.58
C GLU A 188 -17.60 10.67 -7.26
N LYS A 189 -17.36 9.66 -8.10
CA LYS A 189 -16.21 8.79 -7.99
C LYS A 189 -15.00 9.69 -8.15
N ASP A 190 -14.25 9.89 -7.07
CA ASP A 190 -12.91 10.44 -7.18
C ASP A 190 -12.14 9.57 -8.19
N THR A 191 -11.99 10.12 -9.39
CA THR A 191 -11.46 9.38 -10.54
C THR A 191 -10.06 8.85 -10.26
N THR A 192 -9.35 9.47 -9.31
CA THR A 192 -7.98 9.19 -8.91
C THR A 192 -7.75 7.76 -8.44
N VAL A 193 -8.70 7.17 -7.69
CA VAL A 193 -8.57 5.81 -7.14
C VAL A 193 -9.52 4.79 -7.76
N SER A 194 -10.31 5.22 -8.74
CA SER A 194 -11.33 4.39 -9.39
C SER A 194 -10.77 3.09 -10.00
N GLY A 195 -9.58 3.13 -10.59
CA GLY A 195 -8.88 1.96 -11.13
C GLY A 195 -8.49 0.96 -10.03
N TYR A 196 -7.91 1.43 -8.93
CA TYR A 196 -7.56 0.55 -7.80
C TYR A 196 -8.80 -0.10 -7.17
N LEU A 197 -9.91 0.65 -7.03
CA LEU A 197 -11.19 0.11 -6.53
C LEU A 197 -11.79 -0.95 -7.47
N ALA A 198 -11.73 -0.72 -8.78
CA ALA A 198 -12.15 -1.71 -9.77
C ALA A 198 -11.29 -2.98 -9.70
N SER A 199 -9.97 -2.80 -9.54
CA SER A 199 -8.99 -3.89 -9.43
C SER A 199 -9.33 -4.87 -8.29
N VAL A 200 -9.71 -4.36 -7.11
CA VAL A 200 -10.03 -5.18 -5.91
C VAL A 200 -11.48 -5.64 -5.82
N GLN A 201 -12.37 -5.21 -6.72
CA GLN A 201 -13.80 -5.48 -6.61
C GLN A 201 -14.13 -6.97 -6.48
N HIS A 202 -13.37 -7.83 -7.17
CA HIS A 202 -13.57 -9.29 -7.09
C HIS A 202 -13.12 -9.87 -5.74
N VAL A 203 -12.08 -9.30 -5.10
CA VAL A 203 -11.60 -9.71 -3.77
C VAL A 203 -12.57 -9.25 -2.69
N LEU A 204 -13.12 -8.04 -2.81
CA LEU A 204 -14.10 -7.49 -1.85
C LEU A 204 -15.36 -8.35 -1.71
N ARG A 205 -15.77 -9.07 -2.77
CA ARG A 205 -16.92 -10.00 -2.72
C ARG A 205 -16.67 -11.23 -1.84
N ASP A 206 -15.40 -11.58 -1.66
CA ASP A 206 -14.97 -12.72 -0.85
C ASP A 206 -14.66 -12.31 0.61
N ILE A 207 -14.85 -11.02 0.95
CA ILE A 207 -14.60 -10.47 2.29
C ILE A 207 -15.92 -10.30 3.05
N SER A 208 -15.95 -10.78 4.29
CA SER A 208 -17.07 -10.67 5.22
C SER A 208 -16.59 -10.45 6.65
N GLY A 209 -17.51 -10.22 7.59
CA GLY A 209 -17.21 -10.29 9.02
C GLY A 209 -16.09 -9.34 9.49
N VAL A 210 -16.05 -8.10 8.98
CA VAL A 210 -15.03 -7.11 9.35
C VAL A 210 -15.02 -6.88 10.86
N LYS A 211 -13.86 -7.13 11.50
CA LYS A 211 -13.66 -7.00 12.94
C LYS A 211 -12.89 -5.73 13.32
N ALA A 212 -11.98 -5.28 12.46
CA ALA A 212 -11.21 -4.07 12.69
C ALA A 212 -10.88 -3.35 11.37
N LEU A 213 -10.83 -2.02 11.39
CA LEU A 213 -10.39 -1.17 10.29
C LEU A 213 -9.51 -0.05 10.82
N GLU A 214 -8.39 0.22 10.13
CA GLU A 214 -7.44 1.29 10.44
C GLU A 214 -7.19 1.41 11.96
N SER A 215 -6.87 0.25 12.56
CA SER A 215 -6.89 0.07 14.01
C SER A 215 -5.48 -0.14 14.55
N ALA A 216 -5.16 0.60 15.61
CA ALA A 216 -3.86 0.52 16.25
C ALA A 216 -3.68 -0.82 16.96
N VAL A 217 -2.46 -1.36 16.86
CA VAL A 217 -2.05 -2.60 17.53
C VAL A 217 -0.73 -2.36 18.24
N HIS A 218 -0.54 -3.02 19.36
CA HIS A 218 0.74 -3.05 20.04
C HIS A 218 1.05 -4.44 20.58
N HIS A 219 2.33 -4.79 20.59
CA HIS A 219 2.80 -6.03 21.19
C HIS A 219 3.59 -5.69 22.44
N GLU A 220 2.97 -5.82 23.61
CA GLU A 220 3.57 -5.37 24.88
C GLU A 220 4.90 -6.07 25.19
N ILE A 221 4.98 -7.39 24.99
CA ILE A 221 6.18 -8.19 25.30
C ILE A 221 7.35 -7.88 24.35
N LEU A 222 7.08 -7.74 23.05
CA LEU A 222 8.10 -7.51 22.02
C LEU A 222 8.32 -6.02 21.72
N HIS A 223 7.61 -5.14 22.41
CA HIS A 223 7.77 -3.69 22.36
C HIS A 223 7.75 -3.05 20.95
N TYR A 224 6.82 -3.45 20.07
CA TYR A 224 6.53 -2.72 18.82
C TYR A 224 5.03 -2.40 18.64
N SER A 225 4.71 -1.46 17.77
CA SER A 225 3.33 -1.05 17.46
C SER A 225 3.07 -0.91 15.96
N GLY A 226 1.80 -0.72 15.59
CA GLY A 226 1.41 -0.57 14.19
C GLY A 226 -0.02 -0.06 14.03
N LEU A 227 -0.39 0.18 12.77
CA LEU A 227 -1.75 0.44 12.34
C LEU A 227 -2.10 -0.62 11.31
N VAL A 228 -3.11 -1.43 11.59
CA VAL A 228 -3.57 -2.49 10.69
C VAL A 228 -4.66 -1.95 9.79
N ASP A 229 -4.55 -2.19 8.49
CA ASP A 229 -5.55 -1.70 7.54
C ASP A 229 -6.92 -2.33 7.80
N CYS A 230 -6.98 -3.66 7.88
CA CYS A 230 -8.22 -4.40 8.06
C CYS A 230 -8.00 -5.77 8.71
N VAL A 231 -8.96 -6.18 9.54
CA VAL A 231 -9.11 -7.57 9.99
C VAL A 231 -10.51 -8.03 9.61
N ALA A 232 -10.62 -9.02 8.74
CA ALA A 232 -11.89 -9.51 8.22
C ALA A 232 -11.77 -10.98 7.77
N GLU A 233 -12.89 -11.63 7.55
CA GLU A 233 -12.93 -12.98 6.98
C GLU A 233 -12.75 -12.90 5.47
N TYR A 234 -11.76 -13.60 4.93
CA TYR A 234 -11.62 -13.82 3.50
C TYR A 234 -11.90 -15.29 3.21
N ARG A 235 -12.96 -15.57 2.44
CA ARG A 235 -13.43 -16.94 2.17
C ARG A 235 -13.63 -17.78 3.44
N GLY A 236 -14.19 -17.14 4.47
CA GLY A 236 -14.49 -17.76 5.77
C GLY A 236 -13.28 -17.95 6.69
N GLN A 237 -12.09 -17.45 6.34
CA GLN A 237 -10.91 -17.47 7.20
C GLN A 237 -10.62 -16.05 7.71
N LEU A 238 -10.60 -15.85 9.02
CA LEU A 238 -10.26 -14.56 9.62
C LEU A 238 -8.79 -14.22 9.33
N CYS A 239 -8.56 -13.09 8.67
CA CYS A 239 -7.24 -12.65 8.20
C CYS A 239 -6.91 -11.24 8.64
N VAL A 240 -5.61 -10.99 8.86
CA VAL A 240 -5.06 -9.63 8.74
C VAL A 240 -4.94 -9.32 7.25
N ILE A 241 -5.60 -8.27 6.78
CA ILE A 241 -5.61 -7.86 5.38
C ILE A 241 -4.77 -6.58 5.22
N ASP A 242 -3.79 -6.62 4.34
CA ASP A 242 -2.87 -5.52 4.01
C ASP A 242 -3.07 -5.11 2.55
N TRP A 243 -3.60 -3.92 2.34
CA TRP A 243 -3.93 -3.39 1.02
C TRP A 243 -2.71 -2.68 0.43
N LYS A 244 -2.44 -2.92 -0.86
CA LYS A 244 -1.33 -2.27 -1.58
C LYS A 244 -1.78 -1.73 -2.91
N THR A 245 -1.31 -0.54 -3.25
CA THR A 245 -1.34 -0.02 -4.61
C THR A 245 -0.03 -0.35 -5.31
N SER A 246 -0.09 -0.65 -6.60
CA SER A 246 1.11 -0.82 -7.41
C SER A 246 0.88 -0.43 -8.87
N GLU A 247 1.92 0.15 -9.47
CA GLU A 247 1.98 0.37 -10.91
C GLU A 247 2.50 -0.86 -11.67
N LYS A 248 3.18 -1.78 -10.98
CA LYS A 248 3.75 -3.00 -11.58
C LYS A 248 3.01 -4.23 -11.07
N SER A 249 2.76 -5.17 -11.97
CA SER A 249 2.15 -6.46 -11.61
C SER A 249 3.02 -7.22 -10.60
N LYS A 250 2.39 -7.76 -9.55
CA LYS A 250 3.02 -8.59 -8.51
C LYS A 250 2.29 -9.92 -8.37
N PRO A 251 2.47 -10.86 -9.32
CA PRO A 251 1.70 -12.09 -9.36
C PRO A 251 2.11 -13.14 -8.33
N TYR A 252 3.27 -13.01 -7.69
CA TYR A 252 3.74 -13.93 -6.65
C TYR A 252 4.01 -13.20 -5.33
N LEU A 253 3.80 -13.88 -4.20
CA LEU A 253 4.06 -13.34 -2.85
C LEU A 253 5.48 -12.76 -2.72
N ARG A 254 6.49 -13.42 -3.29
CA ARG A 254 7.89 -12.93 -3.30
C ARG A 254 8.08 -11.56 -3.95
N ASN A 255 7.18 -11.12 -4.84
CA ASN A 255 7.21 -9.80 -5.46
C ASN A 255 6.72 -8.69 -4.51
N THR A 256 6.23 -9.04 -3.32
CA THR A 256 5.73 -8.11 -2.30
C THR A 256 6.77 -7.77 -1.24
N PHE A 257 8.01 -8.29 -1.35
CA PHE A 257 9.14 -7.96 -0.48
C PHE A 257 8.83 -8.17 1.02
N ASP A 258 8.83 -7.10 1.81
CA ASP A 258 8.62 -7.14 3.26
C ASP A 258 7.12 -7.16 3.65
N ASN A 259 6.17 -7.07 2.70
CA ASN A 259 4.74 -7.11 3.03
C ASN A 259 4.32 -8.36 3.84
N PRO A 260 4.82 -9.58 3.57
CA PRO A 260 4.50 -10.74 4.39
C PRO A 260 5.01 -10.64 5.83
N LEU A 261 6.14 -9.94 6.06
CA LEU A 261 6.64 -9.65 7.40
C LEU A 261 5.74 -8.66 8.13
N GLN A 262 5.25 -7.64 7.41
CA GLN A 262 4.31 -6.66 7.96
C GLN A 262 3.01 -7.33 8.42
N VAL A 263 2.43 -8.21 7.59
CA VAL A 263 1.22 -8.98 7.94
C VAL A 263 1.46 -9.89 9.13
N ALA A 264 2.58 -10.63 9.16
CA ALA A 264 2.93 -11.49 10.28
C ALA A 264 3.14 -10.70 11.59
N ALA A 265 3.79 -9.53 11.51
CA ALA A 265 3.98 -8.64 12.65
C ALA A 265 2.64 -8.15 13.22
N TYR A 266 1.72 -7.69 12.37
CA TYR A 266 0.39 -7.28 12.81
C TYR A 266 -0.42 -8.43 13.39
N THR A 267 -0.32 -9.62 12.80
CA THR A 267 -0.97 -10.83 13.33
C THR A 267 -0.48 -11.15 14.75
N GLY A 268 0.84 -11.14 14.96
CA GLY A 268 1.42 -11.36 16.29
C GLY A 268 1.04 -10.28 17.30
N ALA A 269 1.03 -9.00 16.89
CA ALA A 269 0.58 -7.91 17.75
C ALA A 269 -0.89 -8.07 18.16
N ILE A 270 -1.81 -8.29 17.21
CA ILE A 270 -3.23 -8.53 17.50
C ILE A 270 -3.40 -9.68 18.48
N ASN A 271 -2.66 -10.78 18.31
CA ASN A 271 -2.77 -11.95 19.18
C ASN A 271 -2.26 -11.72 20.61
N HIS A 272 -1.46 -10.68 20.84
CA HIS A 272 -0.90 -10.35 22.17
C HIS A 272 -1.39 -9.01 22.73
N ASP A 273 -2.26 -8.30 22.01
CA ASP A 273 -2.84 -7.03 22.42
C ASP A 273 -4.17 -7.25 23.20
N ALA A 274 -4.23 -6.80 24.45
CA ALA A 274 -5.42 -6.98 25.30
C ALA A 274 -6.68 -6.24 24.79
N ASN A 275 -6.54 -5.26 23.89
CA ASN A 275 -7.67 -4.54 23.31
C ASN A 275 -8.45 -5.36 22.26
N TYR A 276 -7.85 -6.44 21.77
CA TYR A 276 -8.48 -7.36 20.83
C TYR A 276 -8.92 -8.60 21.60
N ASP A 277 -10.17 -9.03 21.43
CA ASP A 277 -10.73 -10.17 22.16
C ASP A 277 -10.84 -11.46 21.33
N PHE A 278 -10.19 -11.45 20.17
CA PHE A 278 -10.06 -12.55 19.23
C PHE A 278 -8.59 -12.77 18.85
N GLN A 279 -8.30 -13.90 18.22
CA GLN A 279 -7.01 -14.18 17.59
C GLN A 279 -7.18 -14.38 16.08
N VAL A 280 -6.10 -14.15 15.34
CA VAL A 280 -5.99 -14.30 13.89
C VAL A 280 -4.81 -15.21 13.58
N ASN A 281 -4.98 -16.11 12.62
CA ASN A 281 -3.95 -17.06 12.21
C ASN A 281 -3.55 -16.90 10.73
N CYS A 282 -4.38 -16.26 9.92
CA CYS A 282 -4.16 -16.08 8.49
C CYS A 282 -3.86 -14.61 8.14
N GLY A 283 -3.23 -14.43 6.99
CA GLY A 283 -2.90 -13.13 6.42
C GLY A 283 -3.33 -13.04 4.95
N LEU A 284 -3.58 -11.82 4.48
CA LEU A 284 -3.91 -11.58 3.08
C LEU A 284 -3.25 -10.27 2.62
N ILE A 285 -2.42 -10.34 1.60
CA ILE A 285 -1.89 -9.13 0.93
C ILE A 285 -2.65 -8.97 -0.38
N VAL A 286 -3.28 -7.83 -0.60
CA VAL A 286 -4.02 -7.56 -1.84
C VAL A 286 -3.32 -6.45 -2.61
N VAL A 287 -2.71 -6.81 -3.74
CA VAL A 287 -2.05 -5.84 -4.64
C VAL A 287 -3.03 -5.40 -5.71
N SER A 288 -3.44 -4.13 -5.63
CA SER A 288 -4.33 -3.44 -6.57
C SER A 288 -3.55 -2.63 -7.61
N TYR A 289 -4.15 -2.49 -8.81
CA TYR A 289 -3.51 -1.83 -9.94
C TYR A 289 -4.31 -0.64 -10.45
N LYS A 290 -3.58 0.40 -10.87
CA LYS A 290 -4.15 1.70 -11.28
C LYS A 290 -4.99 1.60 -12.55
N ASP A 291 -4.68 0.64 -13.41
CA ASP A 291 -5.36 0.42 -14.69
C ASP A 291 -6.69 -0.34 -14.56
N GLY A 292 -7.05 -0.79 -13.35
CA GLY A 292 -8.24 -1.59 -13.11
C GLY A 292 -8.08 -3.07 -13.46
N SER A 293 -6.89 -3.52 -13.85
CA SER A 293 -6.62 -4.96 -14.02
C SER A 293 -6.86 -5.72 -12.70
N PRO A 294 -7.26 -7.00 -12.74
CA PRO A 294 -7.58 -7.74 -11.52
C PRO A 294 -6.44 -7.75 -10.51
N ALA A 295 -6.75 -7.35 -9.27
CA ALA A 295 -5.83 -7.42 -8.15
C ALA A 295 -5.29 -8.85 -7.92
N HIS A 296 -4.11 -8.95 -7.33
CA HIS A 296 -3.55 -10.24 -6.91
C HIS A 296 -3.69 -10.41 -5.39
N PRO A 297 -4.58 -11.31 -4.91
CA PRO A 297 -4.64 -11.70 -3.51
C PRO A 297 -3.58 -12.76 -3.20
N HIS A 298 -2.67 -12.45 -2.28
CA HIS A 298 -1.68 -13.39 -1.75
C HIS A 298 -2.10 -13.83 -0.36
N PHE A 299 -2.82 -14.95 -0.31
CA PHE A 299 -3.24 -15.56 0.95
C PHE A 299 -2.06 -16.24 1.66
N MET A 300 -1.99 -16.04 2.97
CA MET A 300 -1.01 -16.64 3.86
C MET A 300 -1.77 -17.45 4.91
N ASP A 301 -1.65 -18.78 4.83
CA ASP A 301 -2.20 -19.66 5.86
C ASP A 301 -1.38 -19.57 7.17
N SER A 302 -1.85 -20.31 8.19
CA SER A 302 -1.23 -20.35 9.51
C SER A 302 0.25 -20.76 9.49
N ASP A 303 0.63 -21.71 8.64
CA ASP A 303 2.00 -22.21 8.56
C ASP A 303 2.91 -21.16 7.92
N LEU A 304 2.44 -20.52 6.84
CA LEU A 304 3.18 -19.47 6.16
C LEU A 304 3.32 -18.21 7.03
N CYS A 305 2.25 -17.82 7.74
CA CYS A 305 2.30 -16.76 8.74
C CYS A 305 3.34 -17.06 9.83
N SER A 306 3.39 -18.30 10.33
CA SER A 306 4.38 -18.72 11.33
C SER A 306 5.82 -18.67 10.80
N GLN A 307 6.04 -19.03 9.54
CA GLN A 307 7.35 -18.91 8.90
C GLN A 307 7.80 -17.44 8.77
N TYR A 308 6.91 -16.54 8.35
CA TYR A 308 7.22 -15.11 8.26
C TYR A 308 7.30 -14.43 9.62
N TRP A 309 6.58 -14.92 10.63
CA TRP A 309 6.71 -14.47 12.01
C TRP A 309 8.13 -14.69 12.54
N ASN A 310 8.71 -15.88 12.33
CA ASN A 310 10.09 -16.15 12.74
C ASN A 310 11.08 -15.19 12.05
N LYS A 311 10.87 -14.90 10.76
CA LYS A 311 11.69 -13.91 10.03
C LYS A 311 11.49 -12.49 10.56
N TRP A 312 10.27 -12.12 10.96
CA TRP A 312 9.98 -10.83 11.58
C TRP A 312 10.70 -10.68 12.92
N LEU A 313 10.69 -11.71 13.77
CA LEU A 313 11.41 -11.69 15.06
C LEU A 313 12.91 -11.42 14.86
N LEU A 314 13.54 -12.02 13.84
CA LEU A 314 14.93 -11.73 13.50
C LEU A 314 15.15 -10.27 13.10
N ARG A 315 14.22 -9.68 12.33
CA ARG A 315 14.29 -8.26 11.94
C ARG A 315 14.11 -7.36 13.16
N LEU A 316 13.22 -7.72 14.09
CA LEU A 316 13.01 -6.95 15.31
C LEU A 316 14.22 -7.01 16.27
N GLU A 317 14.89 -8.16 16.35
CA GLU A 317 16.15 -8.31 17.09
C GLU A 317 17.26 -7.47 16.47
N GLU A 318 17.43 -7.51 15.15
CA GLU A 318 18.40 -6.68 14.44
C GLU A 318 18.16 -5.19 14.70
N TYR A 319 16.90 -4.76 14.70
CA TYR A 319 16.53 -3.38 15.02
C TYR A 319 16.94 -3.02 16.46
N THR A 320 16.62 -3.89 17.41
CA THR A 320 16.94 -3.68 18.83
C THR A 320 18.45 -3.62 19.07
N GLU A 321 19.23 -4.45 18.36
CA GLU A 321 20.70 -4.43 18.41
C GLU A 321 21.26 -3.12 17.81
N LYS A 322 20.71 -2.64 16.69
CA LYS A 322 21.09 -1.35 16.08
C LYS A 322 20.81 -0.16 17.00
N GLU A 323 19.64 -0.10 17.61
CA GLU A 323 19.26 1.00 18.52
C GLU A 323 20.16 1.05 19.77
N LYS A 324 20.51 -0.11 20.34
CA LYS A 324 21.44 -0.18 21.48
C LYS A 324 22.83 0.36 21.12
N ASN A 325 23.33 0.02 19.93
CA ASN A 325 24.62 0.49 19.45
C ASN A 325 24.62 2.00 19.20
N ASN A 326 23.55 2.55 18.60
CA ASN A 326 23.42 3.99 18.37
C ASN A 326 23.39 4.78 19.68
N ASN A 327 22.60 4.34 20.66
CA ASN A 327 22.52 5.00 21.97
C ASN A 327 23.84 4.96 22.74
N SER A 328 24.63 3.89 22.57
CA SER A 328 25.95 3.75 23.19
C SER A 328 27.01 4.70 22.59
N ILE A 329 26.87 5.03 21.29
CA ILE A 329 27.74 5.98 20.59
C ILE A 329 27.38 7.43 20.96
N GLU A 330 26.10 7.76 21.13
CA GLU A 330 25.67 9.12 21.53
C GLU A 330 25.97 9.47 22.99
N THR A 331 26.26 8.47 23.83
CA THR A 331 26.57 8.65 25.27
C THR A 331 28.06 8.56 25.59
N SER A 332 28.92 8.33 24.59
CA SER A 332 30.39 8.28 24.71
C SER A 332 31.04 9.56 24.18
#